data_AF-K4MVI5-F1
#
_entry.id   AF-K4MVI5-F1
#
_cell.length_a   1.000
_cell.length_b   1.000
_cell.length_c   1.000
_cell.angle_alpha   90.00
_cell.angle_beta   90.00
_cell.angle_gamma   90.00
#
_symmetry.space_group_name_H-M   'P 1'
#
loop_
_entity.id
_entity.type
_entity.pdbx_description
1 polymer ?
#
loop_
_entity_poly.entity_id
_entity_poly.type
_entity_poly.pdbx_seq_one_letter_code
_entity_poly.pdbx_strand_id
1 'polypeptide(L)' 'IADLNDTAQMDVTIDGADEVDPSLDGIKGGGGALLFEKLVAKASKRNIWVVDSRKMVQKLGAFPLPVEVVPFGYKHLV' A
#
# COMPACT_ATOMS: atom_id res chain seq x y z
N ILE A 1 13.56 -16.73 -5.02
CA ILE A 1 13.25 -15.48 -4.29
C ILE A 1 14.29 -14.47 -4.76
N ALA A 2 13.89 -13.27 -5.19
CA ALA A 2 14.78 -12.22 -5.65
C ALA A 2 14.75 -11.05 -4.66
N ASP A 3 15.89 -10.38 -4.47
CA ASP A 3 15.96 -9.16 -3.68
C ASP A 3 15.56 -7.95 -4.53
N LEU A 4 14.87 -6.98 -3.92
CA LEU A 4 14.40 -5.79 -4.64
C LEU A 4 15.57 -4.93 -5.14
N ASN A 5 16.71 -4.94 -4.43
CA ASN A 5 17.91 -4.18 -4.84
C ASN A 5 18.59 -4.77 -6.08
N ASP A 6 18.43 -6.07 -6.30
CA ASP A 6 19.07 -6.80 -7.41
C ASP A 6 18.12 -7.00 -8.61
N THR A 7 16.88 -6.49 -8.52
CA THR A 7 15.85 -6.64 -9.54
C THR A 7 15.73 -5.36 -10.37
N ALA A 8 15.99 -5.44 -11.67
CA ALA A 8 16.00 -4.26 -12.54
C ALA A 8 14.63 -3.55 -12.63
N GLN A 9 13.59 -4.27 -13.07
CA GLN A 9 12.23 -3.74 -13.14
C GLN A 9 11.23 -4.90 -13.18
N MET A 10 10.19 -4.82 -12.35
CA MET A 10 9.11 -5.82 -12.32
C MET A 10 8.01 -5.45 -13.31
N ASP A 11 7.43 -6.42 -13.99
CA ASP A 11 6.33 -6.13 -14.92
C ASP A 11 5.02 -5.88 -14.18
N VAL A 12 4.72 -6.70 -13.17
CA VAL A 12 3.45 -6.66 -12.44
C VAL A 12 3.67 -6.96 -10.95
N THR A 13 3.03 -6.17 -10.09
CA THR A 13 2.75 -6.53 -8.69
C THR A 13 1.27 -6.84 -8.54
N ILE A 14 0.95 -7.90 -7.80
CA ILE A 14 -0.41 -8.25 -7.40
C ILE A 14 -0.48 -8.18 -5.87
N ASP A 15 -1.45 -7.44 -5.35
CA ASP A 15 -1.58 -7.19 -3.90
C ASP A 15 -3.06 -6.97 -3.51
N GLY A 16 -3.37 -6.85 -2.23
CA GLY A 16 -4.67 -6.42 -1.71
C GLY A 16 -4.72 -4.93 -1.37
N ALA A 17 -5.89 -4.46 -0.95
CA ALA A 17 -6.07 -3.13 -0.35
C ALA A 17 -7.07 -3.15 0.82
N ASP A 18 -6.96 -2.17 1.72
CA ASP A 18 -7.85 -1.97 2.85
C ASP A 18 -9.08 -1.14 2.44
N GLU A 19 -8.91 -0.16 1.56
CA GLU A 19 -9.98 0.56 0.87
C GLU A 19 -9.56 0.92 -0.56
N VAL A 20 -10.53 1.03 -1.47
CA VAL A 20 -10.38 1.52 -2.84
C VAL A 20 -11.55 2.41 -3.19
N ASP A 21 -11.30 3.58 -3.76
CA ASP A 21 -12.33 4.51 -4.21
C ASP A 21 -12.57 4.46 -5.75
N PRO A 22 -13.56 5.20 -6.30
CA PRO A 22 -13.84 5.19 -7.73
C PRO A 22 -12.73 5.78 -8.60
N SER A 23 -11.82 6.57 -8.03
CA SER A 23 -10.64 7.12 -8.71
C SER A 23 -9.49 6.11 -8.77
N LEU A 24 -9.67 4.92 -8.17
CA LEU A 24 -8.65 3.90 -7.96
C LEU A 24 -7.54 4.36 -7.01
N ASP A 25 -7.82 5.34 -6.16
CA ASP A 25 -7.00 5.63 -4.99
C ASP A 25 -7.34 4.62 -3.89
N GLY A 26 -6.38 4.30 -3.02
CA GLY A 26 -6.60 3.28 -2.00
C GLY A 26 -5.80 3.49 -0.72
N ILE A 27 -6.36 2.94 0.37
CA ILE A 27 -5.67 2.79 1.65
C ILE A 27 -5.13 1.35 1.73
N LYS A 28 -3.86 1.24 2.12
CA LYS A 28 -3.14 -0.01 2.37
C LYS A 28 -2.35 0.13 3.67
N GLY A 29 -1.89 -0.99 4.21
CA GLY A 29 -1.03 -1.02 5.38
C GLY A 29 -1.67 -1.52 6.65
N GLY A 30 -2.94 -1.96 6.62
CA GLY A 30 -3.60 -2.58 7.76
C GLY A 30 -2.85 -3.79 8.32
N GLY A 31 -2.07 -4.47 7.47
CA GLY A 31 -1.19 -5.57 7.85
C GLY A 31 0.22 -5.18 8.32
N GLY A 32 0.55 -3.88 8.37
CA GLY A 32 1.85 -3.40 8.85
C GLY A 32 3.02 -3.51 7.85
N ALA A 33 2.74 -3.72 6.56
CA ALA A 33 3.76 -3.88 5.51
C ALA A 33 3.82 -2.70 4.50
N LEU A 34 3.17 -1.56 4.81
CA LEU A 34 2.90 -0.51 3.82
C LEU A 34 4.14 0.05 3.11
N LEU A 35 5.28 0.13 3.80
CA LEU A 35 6.52 0.61 3.21
C LEU A 35 7.00 -0.36 2.13
N PHE A 36 7.03 -1.66 2.44
CA PHE A 36 7.55 -2.68 1.53
C PHE A 36 6.58 -2.89 0.36
N GLU A 37 5.27 -2.94 0.62
CA GLU A 37 4.23 -2.96 -0.40
C GLU A 37 4.41 -1.80 -1.40
N LYS A 38 4.62 -0.58 -0.90
CA LYS A 38 4.78 0.62 -1.73
C LYS A 38 6.08 0.61 -2.53
N LEU A 39 7.19 0.11 -1.96
CA LEU A 39 8.46 -0.02 -2.67
C LEU A 39 8.36 -1.01 -3.84
N VAL A 40 7.75 -2.19 -3.60
CA VAL A 40 7.54 -3.20 -4.65
C VAL A 40 6.56 -2.67 -5.72
N ALA A 41 5.48 -2.01 -5.33
CA ALA A 41 4.54 -1.40 -6.27
C ALA A 41 5.18 -0.31 -7.14
N LYS A 42 6.12 0.48 -6.57
CA LYS A 42 6.88 1.52 -7.28
C LYS A 42 7.92 0.95 -8.25
N ALA A 43 8.48 -0.22 -7.95
CA ALA A 43 9.41 -0.94 -8.83
C ALA A 43 8.69 -1.68 -9.99
N SER A 44 7.36 -1.70 -10.02
CA SER A 44 6.55 -2.39 -11.01
C SER A 44 5.96 -1.49 -12.09
N LYS A 45 5.89 -1.99 -13.34
CA LYS A 45 5.23 -1.30 -14.47
C LYS A 45 3.71 -1.24 -14.33
N ARG A 46 3.12 -2.25 -13.67
CA ARG A 46 1.69 -2.39 -13.43
C ARG A 46 1.44 -2.88 -12.01
N ASN A 47 0.37 -2.38 -11.41
CA ASN A 47 -0.12 -2.79 -10.10
C ASN A 47 -1.56 -3.27 -10.27
N ILE A 48 -1.85 -4.47 -9.78
CA ILE A 48 -3.18 -5.07 -9.80
C ILE A 48 -3.58 -5.33 -8.35
N TRP A 49 -4.66 -4.70 -7.90
CA TRP A 49 -5.22 -4.95 -6.57
C TRP A 49 -6.40 -5.90 -6.66
N VAL A 50 -6.39 -6.92 -5.81
CA VAL A 50 -7.46 -7.92 -5.69
C VAL A 50 -8.17 -7.68 -4.36
N VAL A 51 -9.44 -7.28 -4.45
CA VAL A 51 -10.27 -6.96 -3.28
C VAL A 51 -11.68 -7.50 -3.44
N ASP A 52 -12.33 -7.78 -2.32
CA ASP A 52 -13.78 -8.01 -2.30
C ASP A 52 -14.56 -6.68 -2.30
N SER A 53 -15.86 -6.75 -2.60
CA SER A 53 -16.71 -5.58 -2.76
C SER A 53 -16.82 -4.69 -1.51
N ARG A 54 -16.51 -5.23 -0.31
CA ARG A 54 -16.56 -4.45 0.94
C ARG A 54 -15.40 -3.46 1.05
N LYS A 55 -14.32 -3.66 0.28
CA LYS A 55 -13.19 -2.73 0.23
C LYS A 55 -13.46 -1.54 -0.70
N MET A 56 -14.50 -1.60 -1.54
CA MET A 56 -14.89 -0.50 -2.41
C MET A 56 -15.70 0.53 -1.62
N VAL A 57 -15.20 1.76 -1.53
CA VAL A 57 -15.82 2.87 -0.79
C VAL A 57 -16.06 4.06 -1.71
N GLN A 58 -17.04 4.92 -1.39
CA GLN A 58 -17.27 6.16 -2.16
C GLN A 58 -16.22 7.23 -1.88
N LYS A 59 -15.66 7.22 -0.67
CA LYS A 59 -14.63 8.14 -0.20
C LYS A 59 -13.73 7.40 0.79
N LEU A 60 -12.43 7.54 0.62
CA LEU A 60 -11.44 6.95 1.53
C LEU A 60 -11.56 7.53 2.95
N GLY A 61 -11.23 6.70 3.94
CA GLY A 61 -11.04 7.10 5.33
C GLY A 61 -11.99 6.47 6.35
N ALA A 62 -12.82 5.49 5.98
CA ALA A 62 -13.53 4.70 6.99
C ALA A 62 -12.58 3.70 7.68
N PHE A 63 -11.62 3.18 6.92
CA PHE A 63 -10.44 2.49 7.43
C PHE A 63 -9.38 3.51 7.91
N PRO A 64 -8.79 3.34 9.11
CA PRO A 64 -7.75 4.24 9.61
C PRO A 64 -6.54 4.27 8.68
N LEU A 65 -6.11 5.47 8.26
CA LEU A 65 -4.94 5.63 7.38
C LEU A 65 -3.64 5.24 8.11
N PRO A 66 -2.95 4.16 7.71
CA PRO A 66 -1.72 3.75 8.37
C PRO A 66 -0.56 4.70 8.05
N VAL A 67 0.23 5.04 9.07
CA VAL A 67 1.45 5.86 8.94
C VAL A 67 2.59 5.15 9.66
N GLU A 68 3.66 4.85 8.92
CA GLU A 68 4.89 4.32 9.49
C GLU A 68 5.80 5.47 9.94
N VAL A 69 6.34 5.36 11.15
CA VAL A 69 7.13 6.43 11.78
C VAL A 69 8.38 5.86 12.43
N VAL A 70 9.43 6.66 12.48
CA VAL A 70 10.61 6.31 13.27
C VAL A 70 10.26 6.31 14.76
N PRO A 71 10.76 5.36 15.57
CA PRO A 71 10.42 5.31 16.99
C PRO A 71 10.88 6.54 17.78
N PHE A 72 12.01 7.13 17.39
CA PHE A 72 12.56 8.31 18.05
C PHE A 72 11.63 9.51 17.85
N GLY A 73 11.03 9.98 18.96
CA GLY A 73 10.21 11.19 18.96
C GLY A 73 8.80 11.04 18.38
N TYR A 74 8.29 9.82 18.17
CA TYR A 74 7.00 9.62 17.48
C TYR A 74 5.80 10.35 18.12
N LYS A 75 5.84 10.61 19.43
CA LYS A 75 4.80 11.36 20.16
C LYS A 75 4.80 12.87 19.88
N HIS A 76 5.81 13.37 19.17
CA HIS A 76 5.95 14.78 18.80
C HIS A 76 5.68 15.02 17.31
N LEU A 77 5.18 14.01 16.59
CA LEU A 77 4.68 14.16 15.24
C LEU A 77 3.34 14.92 15.28
N VAL A 78 3.11 15.74 14.26
CA VAL A 78 1.95 16.63 14.12
C VAL A 78 0.65 15.83 13.93
#